data_AF-A0A1E4ERB5-F1
#
_entry.id   AF-A0A1E4ERB5-F1
#
_cell.length_a   1.000
_cell.length_b   1.000
_cell.length_c   1.000
_cell.angle_alpha   90.00
_cell.angle_beta   90.00
_cell.angle_gamma   90.00
#
_symmetry.space_group_name_H-M   'P 1'
#
loop_
_entity.id
_entity.type
_entity.pdbx_description
1 polymer ?
#
loop_
_entity_poly.entity_id
_entity_poly.type
_entity_poly.pdbx_seq_one_letter_code
_entity_poly.pdbx_strand_id
1 'polypeptide(L)'
;MRNRALLIAALLMGAAPAAALGPSLDAVIRADDVARLAQLDPIAGRTLRDALAQGSADDRAVLVAGLSGAALSDDQAAAILPGDWSCRMLKLGGGLALVVYQPFQCRIDADGSLVKLTGSQRMTGRIGPVGCRLTYLGTGHVAGDTPLPYEALPPQTDPAASPQLVPEAGLVEVTGRNAARILMPAPVLESDLNILLLSR
;
A
#
# COMPACT_ATOMS: atom_id res chain seq x y z
N MET A 1 -59.05 -13.22 34.92
CA MET A 1 -58.93 -13.35 33.45
C MET A 1 -58.34 -12.04 32.94
N ARG A 2 -57.06 -12.04 32.50
CA ARG A 2 -56.63 -11.99 31.08
C ARG A 2 -56.65 -10.52 30.60
N ASN A 3 -55.59 -9.81 30.22
CA ASN A 3 -54.27 -10.13 29.64
C ASN A 3 -53.30 -8.95 29.92
N ARG A 4 -52.04 -9.22 30.27
CA ARG A 4 -50.95 -8.24 30.14
C ARG A 4 -50.27 -8.48 28.79
N ALA A 5 -50.52 -7.62 27.81
CA ALA A 5 -49.82 -7.64 26.53
C ALA A 5 -48.45 -6.98 26.71
N LEU A 6 -47.38 -7.78 26.67
CA LEU A 6 -46.00 -7.30 26.57
C LEU A 6 -45.71 -7.00 25.10
N LEU A 7 -45.57 -5.72 24.75
CA LEU A 7 -45.03 -5.26 23.48
C LEU A 7 -43.52 -5.38 23.51
N ILE A 8 -42.97 -6.39 22.83
CA ILE A 8 -41.54 -6.52 22.57
C ILE A 8 -41.25 -5.71 21.30
N ALA A 9 -40.68 -4.52 21.46
CA ALA A 9 -40.14 -3.73 20.36
C ALA A 9 -38.80 -4.35 19.93
N ALA A 10 -38.80 -5.10 18.83
CA ALA A 10 -37.58 -5.61 18.22
C ALA A 10 -36.83 -4.46 17.54
N LEU A 11 -35.73 -4.01 18.14
CA LEU A 11 -34.76 -3.12 17.51
C LEU A 11 -34.03 -3.90 16.40
N LEU A 12 -34.45 -3.72 15.15
CA LEU A 12 -33.70 -4.13 13.98
C LEU A 12 -32.56 -3.12 13.75
N MET A 13 -31.42 -3.33 14.39
CA MET A 13 -30.17 -2.66 14.02
C MET A 13 -29.73 -3.22 12.67
N GLY A 14 -30.06 -2.50 11.59
CA GLY A 14 -29.48 -2.75 10.28
C GLY A 14 -27.98 -2.50 10.33
N ALA A 15 -27.17 -3.54 10.15
CA ALA A 15 -25.75 -3.40 9.88
C ALA A 15 -25.62 -2.71 8.52
N ALA A 16 -25.23 -1.43 8.51
CA ALA A 16 -24.82 -0.77 7.28
C ALA A 16 -23.61 -1.56 6.72
N PRO A 17 -23.58 -1.91 5.42
CA PRO A 17 -22.42 -2.54 4.84
C PRO A 17 -21.21 -1.63 5.07
N ALA A 18 -20.16 -2.16 5.70
CA ALA A 18 -18.90 -1.45 5.81
C ALA A 18 -18.43 -1.15 4.38
N ALA A 19 -18.17 0.13 4.10
CA ALA A 19 -17.65 0.53 2.80
C ALA A 19 -16.23 -0.04 2.67
N ALA A 20 -16.06 -1.09 1.87
CA ALA A 20 -14.75 -1.60 1.52
C ALA A 20 -14.01 -0.55 0.67
N LEU A 21 -12.70 -0.41 0.90
CA LEU A 21 -11.88 0.45 0.05
C LEU A 21 -11.65 -0.25 -1.29
N GLY A 22 -12.28 0.26 -2.35
CA GLY A 22 -12.15 -0.28 -3.69
C GLY A 22 -12.73 -1.69 -3.90
N PRO A 23 -12.74 -2.19 -5.14
CA PRO A 23 -13.14 -3.56 -5.47
C PRO A 23 -12.09 -4.59 -5.01
N SER A 24 -12.52 -5.85 -4.85
CA SER A 24 -11.56 -6.97 -4.73
C SER A 24 -10.62 -7.01 -5.92
N LEU A 25 -9.35 -7.27 -5.63
CA LEU A 25 -8.27 -7.35 -6.59
C LEU A 25 -7.82 -8.80 -6.85
N ASP A 26 -8.51 -9.80 -6.28
CA ASP A 26 -8.16 -11.22 -6.41
C ASP A 26 -8.15 -11.68 -7.88
N ALA A 27 -9.04 -11.13 -8.71
CA ALA A 27 -9.14 -11.49 -10.12
C ALA A 27 -8.07 -10.82 -11.00
N VAL A 28 -7.39 -9.78 -10.50
CA VAL A 28 -6.43 -8.99 -11.30
C VAL A 28 -4.99 -9.17 -10.85
N ILE A 29 -4.74 -9.57 -9.59
CA ILE A 29 -3.39 -9.76 -9.08
C ILE A 29 -2.62 -10.81 -9.90
N ARG A 30 -1.39 -10.48 -10.30
CA ARG A 30 -0.53 -11.38 -11.08
C ARG A 30 0.10 -12.44 -10.20
N ALA A 31 0.38 -13.61 -10.79
CA ALA A 31 1.05 -14.72 -10.12
C ALA A 31 2.42 -14.31 -9.52
N ASP A 32 3.20 -13.52 -10.27
CA ASP A 32 4.49 -13.00 -9.79
C ASP A 32 4.30 -12.07 -8.59
N ASP A 33 3.25 -11.26 -8.56
CA ASP A 33 2.96 -10.36 -7.44
C ASP A 33 2.49 -11.11 -6.20
N VAL A 34 1.71 -12.17 -6.38
CA VAL A 34 1.39 -13.10 -5.28
C VAL A 34 2.68 -13.68 -4.69
N ALA A 35 3.60 -14.15 -5.55
CA ALA A 35 4.88 -14.70 -5.12
C ALA A 35 5.74 -13.65 -4.38
N ARG A 36 5.80 -12.40 -4.89
CA ARG A 36 6.50 -11.29 -4.23
C ARG A 36 5.92 -10.96 -2.86
N LEU A 37 4.59 -10.81 -2.75
CA LEU A 37 3.91 -10.51 -1.49
C LEU A 37 4.09 -11.61 -0.45
N ALA A 38 4.18 -12.89 -0.87
CA ALA A 38 4.48 -14.00 0.02
C ALA A 38 5.90 -13.95 0.60
N GLN A 39 6.82 -13.21 -0.02
CA GLN A 39 8.18 -13.01 0.46
C GLN A 39 8.34 -11.76 1.35
N LEU A 40 7.25 -11.06 1.68
CA LEU A 40 7.32 -9.79 2.43
C LEU A 40 8.13 -9.92 3.72
N ASP A 41 7.78 -10.86 4.59
CA ASP A 41 8.40 -11.01 5.90
C ASP A 41 9.90 -11.36 5.84
N PRO A 42 10.35 -12.37 5.06
CA PRO A 42 11.78 -12.65 4.97
C PRO A 42 12.57 -11.49 4.34
N ILE A 43 12.01 -10.79 3.35
CA ILE A 43 12.62 -9.62 2.72
C ILE A 43 12.69 -8.45 3.70
N ALA A 44 11.63 -8.16 4.44
CA ALA A 44 11.62 -7.12 5.46
C ALA A 44 12.62 -7.45 6.57
N GLY A 45 12.65 -8.69 7.08
CA GLY A 45 13.57 -9.08 8.14
C GLY A 45 15.05 -8.86 7.79
N ARG A 46 15.48 -9.23 6.57
CA ARG A 46 16.87 -9.01 6.12
C ARG A 46 17.17 -7.54 5.85
N THR A 47 16.30 -6.83 5.14
CA THR A 47 16.53 -5.44 4.75
C THR A 47 16.47 -4.48 5.94
N LEU A 48 15.57 -4.72 6.90
CA LEU A 48 15.48 -3.93 8.13
C LEU A 48 16.68 -4.15 9.04
N ARG A 49 17.21 -5.38 9.10
CA ARG A 49 18.47 -5.65 9.83
C ARG A 49 19.61 -4.79 9.27
N ASP A 50 19.77 -4.78 7.96
CA ASP A 50 20.83 -4.02 7.29
C ASP A 50 20.64 -2.52 7.46
N ALA A 51 19.41 -2.02 7.28
CA ALA A 51 19.06 -0.62 7.50
C ALA A 51 19.33 -0.16 8.93
N LEU A 52 18.99 -0.98 9.94
CA LEU A 52 19.25 -0.66 11.33
C LEU A 52 20.75 -0.70 11.68
N ALA A 53 21.51 -1.59 11.04
CA ALA A 53 22.94 -1.71 11.26
C ALA A 53 23.75 -0.58 10.59
N GLN A 54 23.34 -0.14 9.39
CA GLN A 54 24.18 0.67 8.50
C GLN A 54 23.55 1.99 8.05
N GLY A 55 22.23 2.16 8.14
CA GLY A 55 21.55 3.40 7.75
C GLY A 55 21.97 4.59 8.62
N SER A 56 21.85 5.83 8.12
CA SER A 56 22.17 7.02 8.93
C SER A 56 21.21 7.16 10.13
N ALA A 57 21.59 7.91 11.17
CA ALA A 57 20.73 8.10 12.34
C ALA A 57 19.38 8.74 11.97
N ASP A 58 19.41 9.76 11.10
CA ASP A 58 18.22 10.47 10.64
C ASP A 58 17.32 9.56 9.80
N ASP A 59 17.91 8.78 8.88
CA ASP A 59 17.16 7.86 8.03
C ASP A 59 16.51 6.74 8.85
N ARG A 60 17.25 6.18 9.81
CA ARG A 60 16.70 5.17 10.73
C ARG A 60 15.56 5.72 11.57
N ALA A 61 15.62 6.98 11.99
CA ALA A 61 14.53 7.60 12.74
C ALA A 61 13.24 7.68 11.90
N VAL A 62 13.36 8.04 10.61
CA VAL A 62 12.22 8.03 9.68
C VAL A 62 11.68 6.62 9.48
N LEU A 63 12.54 5.63 9.26
CA LEU A 63 12.17 4.23 9.09
C LEU A 63 11.41 3.70 10.32
N VAL A 64 11.96 3.89 11.52
CA VAL A 64 11.36 3.41 12.77
C VAL A 64 10.03 4.09 13.03
N ALA A 65 9.93 5.41 12.82
CA ALA A 65 8.67 6.13 12.97
C ALA A 65 7.60 5.61 11.99
N GLY A 66 7.96 5.42 10.72
CA GLY A 66 7.06 4.92 9.68
C GLY A 66 6.61 3.47 9.88
N LEU A 67 7.45 2.64 10.53
CA LEU A 67 7.14 1.25 10.84
C LEU A 67 6.50 1.03 12.22
N SER A 68 6.34 2.08 13.01
CA SER A 68 5.71 1.97 14.32
C SER A 68 4.18 1.87 14.21
N GLY A 69 3.57 1.19 15.19
CA GLY A 69 2.12 1.00 15.27
C GLY A 69 1.63 -0.29 14.63
N ALA A 70 0.54 -0.84 15.20
CA ALA A 70 -0.16 -1.98 14.63
C ALA A 70 -1.09 -1.53 13.50
N ALA A 71 -1.31 -2.39 12.51
CA ALA A 71 -2.30 -2.15 11.48
C ALA A 71 -3.72 -2.11 12.10
N LEU A 72 -4.51 -1.14 11.68
CA LEU A 72 -5.94 -1.05 11.96
C LEU A 72 -6.73 -2.07 11.13
N SER A 73 -7.99 -2.30 11.47
CA SER A 73 -8.86 -3.17 10.65
C SER A 73 -9.14 -2.55 9.27
N ASP A 74 -9.51 -3.40 8.30
CA ASP A 74 -9.84 -2.96 6.93
C ASP A 74 -10.95 -1.90 6.91
N ASP A 75 -11.97 -2.02 7.78
CA ASP A 75 -13.05 -1.03 7.90
C ASP A 75 -12.53 0.34 8.36
N GLN A 76 -11.62 0.35 9.34
CA GLN A 76 -10.99 1.58 9.81
C GLN A 76 -10.08 2.16 8.73
N ALA A 77 -9.34 1.30 8.04
CA ALA A 77 -8.45 1.70 6.96
C ALA A 77 -9.23 2.35 5.81
N ALA A 78 -10.36 1.77 5.42
CA ALA A 78 -11.22 2.29 4.35
C ALA A 78 -11.80 3.67 4.66
N ALA A 79 -12.10 3.95 5.93
CA ALA A 79 -12.55 5.26 6.37
C ALA A 79 -11.42 6.32 6.41
N ILE A 80 -10.16 5.90 6.59
CA ILE A 80 -9.01 6.80 6.80
C ILE A 80 -8.26 7.11 5.49
N LEU A 81 -8.08 6.10 4.64
CA LEU A 81 -7.22 6.20 3.45
C LEU A 81 -7.63 7.29 2.45
N PRO A 82 -8.92 7.54 2.14
CA PRO A 82 -9.28 8.54 1.15
C PRO A 82 -8.80 9.96 1.48
N GLY A 83 -8.37 10.70 0.47
CA GLY A 83 -7.89 12.09 0.50
C GLY A 83 -6.40 12.27 0.14
N ASP A 84 -5.89 13.47 0.38
CA ASP A 84 -4.51 13.87 0.07
C ASP A 84 -3.52 13.47 1.19
N TRP A 85 -2.32 13.06 0.82
CA TRP A 85 -1.28 12.61 1.75
C TRP A 85 0.08 13.21 1.39
N SER A 86 0.88 13.49 2.42
CA SER A 86 2.33 13.66 2.28
C SER A 86 2.97 12.28 2.29
N CYS A 87 3.32 11.80 1.09
CA CYS A 87 3.94 10.51 0.86
C CYS A 87 5.47 10.62 0.93
N ARG A 88 6.14 9.54 1.35
CA ARG A 88 7.61 9.42 1.31
C ARG A 88 8.03 8.00 0.94
N MET A 89 8.95 7.86 -0.02
CA MET A 89 9.49 6.55 -0.41
C MET A 89 10.75 6.24 0.38
N LEU A 90 10.85 5.01 0.87
CA LEU A 90 12.06 4.41 1.41
C LEU A 90 12.44 3.22 0.53
N LYS A 91 13.73 3.10 0.21
CA LYS A 91 14.29 1.94 -0.49
C LYS A 91 15.29 1.23 0.41
N LEU A 92 15.17 -0.08 0.54
CA LEU A 92 16.06 -0.91 1.34
C LEU A 92 16.58 -2.08 0.49
N GLY A 93 17.84 -2.45 0.72
CA GLY A 93 18.52 -3.50 -0.04
C GLY A 93 18.93 -3.06 -1.45
N GLY A 94 19.15 -4.02 -2.35
CA GLY A 94 19.62 -3.73 -3.72
C GLY A 94 21.02 -3.12 -3.78
N GLY A 95 21.86 -3.37 -2.77
CA GLY A 95 23.19 -2.77 -2.61
C GLY A 95 23.22 -1.51 -1.75
N LEU A 96 22.07 -1.03 -1.26
CA LEU A 96 21.95 0.11 -0.36
C LEU A 96 21.32 -0.34 0.97
N ALA A 97 21.85 0.12 2.10
CA ALA A 97 21.29 -0.23 3.41
C ALA A 97 19.90 0.38 3.63
N LEU A 98 19.77 1.69 3.40
CA LEU A 98 18.54 2.46 3.51
C LEU A 98 18.70 3.77 2.75
N VAL A 99 17.73 4.08 1.88
CA VAL A 99 17.59 5.40 1.24
C VAL A 99 16.23 5.97 1.57
N VAL A 100 16.21 7.19 2.10
CA VAL A 100 14.99 7.92 2.44
C VAL A 100 14.84 9.08 1.47
N TYR A 101 13.81 9.04 0.63
CA TYR A 101 13.54 10.12 -0.32
C TYR A 101 12.84 11.31 0.35
N GLN A 102 12.86 12.46 -0.33
CA GLN A 102 12.09 13.63 0.09
C GLN A 102 10.58 13.36 -0.04
N PRO A 103 9.73 14.03 0.77
CA PRO A 103 8.29 13.93 0.63
C PRO A 103 7.75 14.38 -0.74
N PHE A 104 6.62 13.82 -1.13
CA PHE A 104 5.87 14.16 -2.33
C PHE A 104 4.36 14.04 -2.07
N GLN A 105 3.56 14.68 -2.91
CA GLN A 105 2.10 14.60 -2.77
C GLN A 105 1.56 13.36 -3.46
N CYS A 106 0.63 12.67 -2.80
CA CYS A 106 -0.14 11.56 -3.36
C CYS A 106 -1.60 11.70 -2.94
N ARG A 107 -2.51 11.09 -3.70
CA ARG A 107 -3.94 11.07 -3.42
C ARG A 107 -4.45 9.64 -3.47
N ILE A 108 -5.35 9.32 -2.54
CA ILE A 108 -6.13 8.09 -2.56
C ILE A 108 -7.59 8.49 -2.66
N ASP A 109 -8.31 7.97 -3.65
CA ASP A 109 -9.75 8.21 -3.80
C ASP A 109 -10.57 7.14 -3.08
N ALA A 110 -11.86 7.41 -2.86
CA ALA A 110 -12.76 6.50 -2.15
C ALA A 110 -12.97 5.14 -2.88
N ASP A 111 -12.70 5.09 -4.18
CA ASP A 111 -12.70 3.86 -4.97
C ASP A 111 -11.39 3.06 -4.87
N GLY A 112 -10.48 3.49 -3.99
CA GLY A 112 -9.17 2.91 -3.77
C GLY A 112 -8.10 3.35 -4.78
N SER A 113 -8.43 4.19 -5.77
CA SER A 113 -7.43 4.67 -6.73
C SER A 113 -6.33 5.46 -6.02
N LEU A 114 -5.06 5.12 -6.26
CA LEU A 114 -3.89 5.81 -5.72
C LEU A 114 -3.12 6.44 -6.86
N VAL A 115 -2.73 7.71 -6.70
CA VAL A 115 -1.88 8.43 -7.65
C VAL A 115 -0.81 9.25 -6.94
N LYS A 116 0.43 9.18 -7.44
CA LYS A 116 1.51 10.12 -7.07
C LYS A 116 1.41 11.39 -7.90
N LEU A 117 1.26 12.54 -7.22
CA LEU A 117 0.94 13.84 -7.83
C LEU A 117 2.16 14.70 -8.19
N THR A 118 3.35 14.40 -7.66
CA THR A 118 4.59 15.17 -7.98
C THR A 118 5.80 14.27 -8.29
N GLY A 119 6.86 14.85 -8.87
CA GLY A 119 8.12 14.15 -9.21
C GLY A 119 8.18 13.57 -10.63
N SER A 120 9.38 13.13 -11.06
CA SER A 120 9.62 12.53 -12.39
C SER A 120 9.12 11.10 -12.47
N GLN A 121 9.47 10.26 -11.50
CA GLN A 121 8.86 8.93 -11.36
C GLN A 121 7.48 9.05 -10.75
N ARG A 122 6.51 8.36 -11.33
CA ARG A 122 5.10 8.34 -10.95
C ARG A 122 4.66 6.92 -10.64
N MET A 123 3.58 6.83 -9.88
CA MET A 123 2.86 5.59 -9.63
C MET A 123 1.37 5.90 -9.73
N THR A 124 0.63 4.97 -10.33
CA THR A 124 -0.82 4.97 -10.36
C THR A 124 -1.31 3.55 -10.19
N GLY A 125 -2.37 3.36 -9.42
CA GLY A 125 -2.88 2.03 -9.17
C GLY A 125 -4.14 2.05 -8.33
N ARG A 126 -4.44 0.91 -7.71
CA ARG A 126 -5.63 0.73 -6.90
C ARG A 126 -5.30 -0.05 -5.64
N ILE A 127 -5.95 0.33 -4.55
CA ILE A 127 -5.98 -0.37 -3.29
C ILE A 127 -7.32 -1.10 -3.19
N GLY A 128 -7.26 -2.38 -2.82
CA GLY A 128 -8.44 -3.19 -2.58
C GLY A 128 -8.08 -4.50 -1.89
N PRO A 129 -9.08 -5.29 -1.47
CA PRO A 129 -8.83 -6.55 -0.81
C PRO A 129 -8.27 -7.60 -1.79
N VAL A 130 -7.25 -8.34 -1.31
CA VAL A 130 -6.77 -9.61 -1.88
C VAL A 130 -6.79 -10.61 -0.73
N GLY A 131 -7.67 -11.60 -0.79
CA GLY A 131 -8.04 -12.40 0.37
C GLY A 131 -8.47 -11.52 1.55
N CYS A 132 -7.76 -11.64 2.68
CA CYS A 132 -8.03 -10.87 3.91
C CYS A 132 -7.05 -9.71 4.14
N ARG A 133 -6.43 -9.18 3.08
CA ARG A 133 -5.42 -8.11 3.19
C ARG A 133 -5.70 -7.00 2.20
N LEU A 134 -5.62 -5.75 2.64
CA LEU A 134 -5.58 -4.60 1.74
C LEU A 134 -4.25 -4.59 0.98
N THR A 135 -4.36 -4.54 -0.34
CA THR A 135 -3.21 -4.63 -1.25
C THR A 135 -3.28 -3.50 -2.26
N TYR A 136 -2.14 -2.85 -2.50
CA TYR A 136 -1.94 -1.92 -3.61
C TYR A 136 -1.40 -2.70 -4.80
N LEU A 137 -2.03 -2.52 -5.96
CA LEU A 137 -1.54 -2.97 -7.26
C LEU A 137 -1.47 -1.76 -8.19
N GLY A 138 -0.33 -1.54 -8.84
CA GLY A 138 -0.15 -0.36 -9.68
C GLY A 138 0.98 -0.45 -10.68
N THR A 139 1.12 0.64 -11.41
CA THR A 139 2.10 0.81 -12.48
C THR A 139 3.01 1.98 -12.15
N GLY A 140 4.30 1.69 -11.98
CA GLY A 140 5.35 2.70 -12.00
C GLY A 140 5.53 3.22 -13.42
N HIS A 141 5.59 4.55 -13.58
CA HIS A 141 5.76 5.23 -14.88
C HIS A 141 6.54 6.54 -14.76
N VAL A 142 6.87 7.17 -15.88
CA VAL A 142 7.48 8.50 -15.90
C VAL A 142 6.47 9.59 -16.19
N ALA A 143 6.65 10.74 -15.55
CA ALA A 143 5.81 11.90 -15.73
C ALA A 143 5.83 12.37 -17.19
N GLY A 144 4.63 12.53 -17.78
CA GLY A 144 4.46 12.87 -19.19
C GLY A 144 4.03 11.68 -20.04
N ASP A 145 4.29 10.46 -19.59
CA ASP A 145 3.82 9.25 -20.27
C ASP A 145 2.35 8.95 -19.91
N THR A 146 1.67 8.25 -20.81
CA THR A 146 0.36 7.66 -20.50
C THR A 146 0.58 6.33 -19.79
N PRO A 147 0.22 6.18 -18.51
CA PRO A 147 0.42 4.92 -17.80
C PRO A 147 -0.49 3.83 -18.37
N LEU A 148 0.04 2.61 -18.52
CA LEU A 148 -0.83 1.44 -18.72
C LEU A 148 -1.50 1.07 -17.39
N PRO A 149 -2.80 0.73 -17.41
CA PRO A 149 -3.44 0.06 -16.28
C PRO A 149 -2.63 -1.17 -15.86
N TYR A 150 -2.65 -1.50 -14.57
CA TYR A 150 -1.90 -2.64 -14.04
C TYR A 150 -2.26 -3.93 -14.79
N GLU A 151 -3.53 -4.21 -15.03
CA GLU A 151 -4.01 -5.39 -15.77
C GLU A 151 -3.56 -5.43 -17.24
N ALA A 152 -3.16 -4.30 -17.82
CA ALA A 152 -2.72 -4.20 -19.21
C ALA A 152 -1.21 -4.32 -19.39
N LEU A 153 -0.44 -4.41 -18.30
CA LEU A 153 1.01 -4.61 -18.38
C LEU A 153 1.34 -6.00 -18.92
N PRO A 154 2.47 -6.16 -19.63
CA PRO A 154 2.92 -7.46 -20.11
C PRO A 154 3.04 -8.49 -18.97
N PRO A 155 2.71 -9.78 -19.23
CA PRO A 155 2.82 -10.84 -18.22
C PRO A 155 4.23 -10.98 -17.65
N GLN A 156 5.25 -10.78 -18.49
CA GLN A 156 6.64 -10.72 -18.09
C GLN A 156 7.13 -9.29 -18.19
N THR A 157 7.70 -8.77 -17.11
CA THR A 157 8.34 -7.45 -17.13
C THR A 157 9.82 -7.63 -17.47
N ASP A 158 10.25 -7.06 -18.60
CA ASP A 158 11.67 -6.89 -18.90
C ASP A 158 12.10 -5.46 -18.51
N PRO A 159 12.72 -5.26 -17.34
CA PRO A 159 13.17 -3.95 -16.92
C PRO A 159 14.30 -3.37 -17.79
N ALA A 160 15.01 -4.19 -18.58
CA ALA A 160 16.00 -3.67 -19.52
C ALA A 160 15.32 -3.08 -20.77
N ALA A 161 14.22 -3.69 -21.23
CA ALA A 161 13.46 -3.20 -22.38
C ALA A 161 12.49 -2.06 -22.05
N SER A 162 11.92 -2.04 -20.83
CA SER A 162 10.95 -1.03 -20.40
C SER A 162 11.13 -0.68 -18.92
N PRO A 163 12.25 -0.03 -18.54
CA PRO A 163 12.55 0.31 -17.14
C PRO A 163 11.53 1.29 -16.55
N GLN A 164 10.75 1.96 -17.39
CA GLN A 164 9.78 2.96 -17.01
C GLN A 164 8.36 2.41 -16.94
N LEU A 165 8.14 1.11 -17.09
CA LEU A 165 6.80 0.54 -17.03
C LEU A 165 6.82 -0.78 -16.28
N VAL A 166 6.64 -0.71 -14.97
CA VAL A 166 6.83 -1.86 -14.07
C VAL A 166 5.62 -2.07 -13.16
N PRO A 167 5.22 -3.33 -12.90
CA PRO A 167 4.23 -3.63 -11.88
C PRO A 167 4.77 -3.36 -10.48
N GLU A 168 3.93 -2.74 -9.69
CA GLU A 168 4.10 -2.54 -8.25
C GLU A 168 3.02 -3.32 -7.51
N ALA A 169 3.41 -4.01 -6.44
CA ALA A 169 2.49 -4.68 -5.54
C ALA A 169 2.95 -4.48 -4.10
N GLY A 170 2.02 -4.18 -3.20
CA GLY A 170 2.37 -3.98 -1.80
C GLY A 170 1.23 -4.19 -0.82
N LEU A 171 1.58 -4.61 0.40
CA LEU A 171 0.66 -4.67 1.53
C LEU A 171 0.38 -3.24 2.01
N VAL A 172 -0.90 -2.90 2.17
CA VAL A 172 -1.31 -1.61 2.74
C VAL A 172 -1.67 -1.78 4.21
N GLU A 173 -1.10 -0.95 5.07
CA GLU A 173 -1.39 -0.92 6.50
C GLU A 173 -1.64 0.52 6.95
N VAL A 174 -2.82 0.78 7.51
CA VAL A 174 -3.10 2.04 8.21
C VAL A 174 -2.73 1.84 9.67
N THR A 175 -1.86 2.69 10.20
CA THR A 175 -1.34 2.57 11.58
C THR A 175 -1.87 3.68 12.49
N GLY A 176 -2.62 4.64 11.94
CA GLY A 176 -3.31 5.68 12.70
C GLY A 176 -4.12 6.60 11.79
N ARG A 177 -4.85 7.57 12.37
CA ARG A 177 -5.67 8.53 11.62
C ARG A 177 -4.90 9.34 10.58
N ASN A 178 -3.60 9.53 10.82
CA ASN A 178 -2.72 10.34 10.00
C ASN A 178 -1.47 9.54 9.55
N ALA A 179 -1.50 8.21 9.64
CA ALA A 179 -0.34 7.37 9.36
C ALA A 179 -0.76 6.09 8.65
N ALA A 180 -0.14 5.82 7.52
CA ALA A 180 -0.25 4.56 6.82
C ALA A 180 1.08 4.22 6.12
N ARG A 181 1.20 2.98 5.66
CA ARG A 181 2.34 2.51 4.90
C ARG A 181 1.93 1.50 3.83
N ILE A 182 2.70 1.45 2.76
CA ILE A 182 2.62 0.39 1.75
C ILE A 182 3.97 -0.30 1.66
N LEU A 183 4.00 -1.60 1.97
CA LEU A 183 5.21 -2.43 1.95
C LEU A 183 5.25 -3.22 0.64
N MET A 184 6.21 -2.90 -0.23
CA MET A 184 6.33 -3.45 -1.58
C MET A 184 7.60 -4.32 -1.69
N PRO A 185 7.49 -5.64 -1.48
CA PRO A 185 8.63 -6.55 -1.50
C PRO A 185 9.06 -6.90 -2.93
N ALA A 186 10.36 -7.11 -3.12
CA ALA A 186 10.97 -7.48 -4.40
C ALA A 186 10.50 -6.60 -5.58
N PRO A 187 10.51 -5.26 -5.46
CA PRO A 187 10.16 -4.39 -6.58
C PRO A 187 11.08 -4.69 -7.77
N VAL A 188 10.59 -4.46 -8.98
CA VAL A 188 11.33 -4.82 -10.21
C VAL A 188 12.70 -4.12 -10.30
N LEU A 189 12.85 -2.94 -9.68
CA LEU A 189 14.00 -2.08 -9.85
C LEU A 189 14.75 -1.80 -8.53
N GLU A 190 16.08 -1.96 -8.58
CA GLU A 190 17.11 -1.33 -7.72
C GLU A 190 17.01 -1.51 -6.19
N SER A 191 16.05 -2.29 -5.69
CA SER A 191 15.79 -2.41 -4.26
C SER A 191 15.17 -3.76 -3.94
N ASP A 192 15.33 -4.22 -2.70
CA ASP A 192 14.72 -5.45 -2.20
C ASP A 192 13.36 -5.18 -1.55
N LEU A 193 13.22 -4.02 -0.92
CA LEU A 193 11.98 -3.56 -0.30
C LEU A 193 11.80 -2.07 -0.55
N ASN A 194 10.63 -1.72 -1.08
CA ASN A 194 10.14 -0.35 -1.07
C ASN A 194 9.11 -0.17 0.03
N ILE A 195 9.17 0.95 0.73
CA ILE A 195 8.16 1.35 1.71
C ILE A 195 7.65 2.74 1.33
N LEU A 196 6.38 2.84 1.00
CA LEU A 196 5.71 4.13 0.87
C LEU A 196 5.10 4.49 2.21
N LEU A 197 5.62 5.52 2.87
CA LEU A 197 5.02 6.09 4.08
C LEU A 197 4.01 7.17 3.68
N LEU A 198 2.88 7.22 4.38
CA LEU A 198 1.83 8.22 4.18
C LEU A 198 1.59 8.95 5.51
N SER A 199 1.61 10.28 5.46
CA SER A 199 1.41 11.15 6.62
C SER A 199 0.44 12.33 6.33
N ARG A 200 -0.27 12.78 7.36
CA ARG A 200 -1.14 13.97 7.37
C ARG A 200 -0.95 14.83 8.61
#